data_AF-A0AAU2EFN1-F1
#
_entry.id   AF-A0AAU2EFN1-F1
#
_cell.length_a   1.000
_cell.length_b   1.000
_cell.length_c   1.000
_cell.angle_alpha   90.00
_cell.angle_beta   90.00
_cell.angle_gamma   90.00
#
_symmetry.space_group_name_H-M   'P 1'
#
loop_
_entity.id
_entity.type
_entity.pdbx_description
1 polymer ?
#
loop_
_entity_poly.entity_id
_entity_poly.type
_entity_poly.pdbx_seq_one_letter_code
_entity_poly.pdbx_strand_id
1 'polypeptide(L)'
;MLDTHTAARLDRQLRELPDALVLAHLALLPGAGARGARVSGATRTAPLPCPVDVLSLFGPAAPGTVHDDHGDQDGIIPLGATIASWARLIAEQTGQCLVTGTVGGHLQFLARRPAFAFAILQPWADEYAAEIADVHQHATRLSRTRPRRTPMQMPCPACDMLSLVRQDGRDIECVTPGCSVLMRPGDYDWRVEQILAELEAA
;
A
#
# COMPACT_ATOMS: atom_id res chain seq x y z
N MET A 1 6.56 26.60 6.96
CA MET A 1 5.75 26.32 8.17
C MET A 1 4.44 25.73 7.71
N LEU A 2 4.11 24.54 8.20
CA LEU A 2 2.88 23.84 7.84
C LEU A 2 1.64 24.56 8.37
N ASP A 3 0.55 24.54 7.60
CA ASP A 3 -0.75 24.96 8.08
C ASP A 3 -1.29 23.99 9.16
N THR A 4 -2.22 24.46 9.99
CA THR A 4 -2.76 23.70 11.12
C THR A 4 -3.43 22.38 10.72
N HIS A 5 -4.10 22.35 9.57
CA HIS A 5 -4.78 21.15 9.10
C HIS A 5 -3.79 20.09 8.61
N THR A 6 -2.78 20.50 7.84
CA THR A 6 -1.72 19.58 7.40
C THR A 6 -0.89 19.07 8.56
N ALA A 7 -0.58 19.92 9.55
CA ALA A 7 0.08 19.49 10.78
C ALA A 7 -0.76 18.46 11.56
N ALA A 8 -2.06 18.69 11.73
CA ALA A 8 -2.95 17.73 12.39
C ALA A 8 -3.05 16.40 11.63
N ARG A 9 -3.07 16.44 10.29
CA ARG A 9 -3.04 15.23 9.45
C ARG A 9 -1.74 14.46 9.64
N LEU A 10 -0.60 15.15 9.64
CA LEU A 10 0.72 14.56 9.84
C LEU A 10 0.85 13.89 11.23
N ASP A 11 0.41 14.57 12.31
CA ASP A 11 0.41 13.99 13.66
C ASP A 11 -0.42 12.70 13.72
N ARG A 12 -1.61 12.71 13.10
CA ARG A 12 -2.44 11.50 12.98
C ARG A 12 -1.72 10.38 12.22
N GLN A 13 -1.15 10.69 11.05
CA GLN A 13 -0.44 9.70 10.22
C GLN A 13 0.74 9.06 10.96
N LEU A 14 1.56 9.86 11.66
CA LEU A 14 2.68 9.36 12.46
C LEU A 14 2.23 8.41 13.59
N ARG A 15 1.06 8.65 14.18
CA ARG A 15 0.49 7.78 15.23
C ARG A 15 -0.14 6.50 14.70
N GLU A 16 -0.72 6.54 13.50
CA GLU A 16 -1.33 5.37 12.85
C GLU A 16 -0.30 4.46 12.17
N LEU A 17 0.83 5.01 11.74
CA LEU A 17 1.86 4.31 10.98
C LEU A 17 2.40 3.04 11.66
N PRO A 18 2.68 2.99 12.98
CA PRO A 18 3.16 1.77 13.63
C PRO A 18 2.23 0.57 13.40
N ASP A 19 0.93 0.74 13.62
CA ASP A 19 -0.06 -0.33 13.43
C ASP A 19 -0.21 -0.68 11.95
N ALA A 20 -0.25 0.33 11.08
CA ALA A 20 -0.34 0.12 9.64
C ALA A 20 0.85 -0.67 9.10
N LEU A 21 2.06 -0.40 9.56
CA LEU A 21 3.28 -1.10 9.14
C LEU A 21 3.33 -2.53 9.67
N VAL A 22 2.92 -2.78 10.92
CA VAL A 22 2.82 -4.16 11.46
C VAL A 22 1.89 -5.00 10.60
N LEU A 23 0.70 -4.48 10.30
CA LEU A 23 -0.29 -5.20 9.49
C LEU A 23 0.15 -5.35 8.03
N ALA A 24 0.81 -4.34 7.47
CA ALA A 24 1.42 -4.42 6.14
C ALA A 24 2.56 -5.45 6.09
N HIS A 25 3.35 -5.60 7.16
CA HIS A 25 4.39 -6.62 7.25
C HIS A 25 3.81 -8.04 7.27
N LEU A 26 2.62 -8.24 7.86
CA LEU A 26 1.91 -9.52 7.77
C LEU A 26 1.53 -9.90 6.33
N ALA A 27 1.45 -8.92 5.41
CA ALA A 27 1.23 -9.21 3.99
C ALA A 27 2.43 -9.87 3.29
N LEU A 28 3.60 -9.92 3.94
CA LEU A 28 4.78 -10.68 3.48
C LEU A 28 4.70 -12.17 3.83
N LEU A 29 3.80 -12.56 4.73
CA LEU A 29 3.69 -13.97 5.14
C LEU A 29 3.19 -14.83 3.96
N PRO A 30 3.78 -16.02 3.74
CA PRO A 30 3.33 -16.95 2.70
C PRO A 30 1.82 -17.21 2.83
N GLY A 31 1.08 -17.03 1.73
CA GLY A 31 -0.37 -17.22 1.70
C GLY A 31 -1.21 -15.96 1.98
N ALA A 32 -0.59 -14.81 2.27
CA ALA A 32 -1.29 -13.53 2.33
C ALA A 32 -1.69 -12.97 0.94
N GLY A 33 -1.09 -13.51 -0.13
CA GLY A 33 -1.49 -13.24 -1.51
C GLY A 33 -2.89 -13.74 -1.84
N ALA A 34 -3.52 -13.17 -2.88
CA ALA A 34 -4.73 -13.76 -3.45
C ALA A 34 -4.42 -15.20 -3.88
N ARG A 35 -5.32 -16.15 -3.60
CA ARG A 35 -5.15 -17.56 -3.98
C ARG A 35 -4.97 -17.62 -5.49
N GLY A 36 -3.74 -17.87 -5.95
CA GLY A 36 -3.44 -17.99 -7.37
C GLY A 36 -4.16 -19.20 -7.98
N ALA A 37 -4.40 -19.14 -9.29
CA ALA A 37 -4.92 -20.29 -10.04
C ALA A 37 -4.03 -21.51 -9.80
N ARG A 38 -4.64 -22.69 -9.69
CA ARG A 38 -3.92 -23.95 -9.50
C ARG A 38 -2.99 -24.16 -10.70
N VAL A 39 -1.68 -24.13 -10.48
CA VAL A 39 -0.70 -24.35 -11.53
C VAL A 39 -0.49 -25.84 -11.69
N SER A 40 -1.00 -26.44 -12.77
CA SER A 40 -0.61 -27.77 -13.24
C SER A 40 0.16 -27.65 -14.57
N GLY A 41 1.32 -28.31 -14.66
CA GLY A 41 2.18 -28.33 -15.86
C GLY A 41 3.60 -27.79 -15.62
N ALA A 42 4.58 -28.42 -16.27
CA ALA A 42 6.02 -28.15 -16.08
C ALA A 42 6.54 -26.85 -16.72
N THR A 43 5.70 -26.11 -17.46
CA THR A 43 6.07 -24.90 -18.22
C THR A 43 5.58 -23.59 -17.59
N ARG A 44 4.88 -23.65 -16.45
CA ARG A 44 4.36 -22.46 -15.78
C ARG A 44 5.25 -22.05 -14.62
N THR A 45 5.64 -20.77 -14.61
CA THR A 45 6.36 -20.16 -13.48
C THR A 45 5.48 -20.16 -12.24
N ALA A 46 6.01 -20.63 -11.13
CA ALA A 46 5.31 -20.60 -9.85
C ALA A 46 4.99 -19.14 -9.47
N PRO A 47 3.77 -18.85 -8.95
CA PRO A 47 3.43 -17.51 -8.50
C PRO A 47 4.34 -17.10 -7.34
N LEU A 48 4.67 -15.81 -7.28
CA LEU A 48 5.47 -15.27 -6.19
C LEU A 48 4.73 -15.44 -4.85
N PRO A 49 5.46 -15.73 -3.75
CA PRO A 49 4.85 -16.01 -2.45
C PRO A 49 4.17 -14.77 -1.85
N CYS A 50 4.57 -13.57 -2.28
CA CYS A 50 3.98 -12.28 -1.93
C CYS A 50 4.03 -11.33 -3.14
N PRO A 51 3.24 -10.24 -3.14
CA PRO A 51 3.28 -9.27 -4.24
C PRO A 51 4.63 -8.53 -4.28
N VAL A 52 5.20 -8.34 -5.48
CA VAL A 52 6.53 -7.72 -5.69
C VAL A 52 6.62 -6.33 -5.08
N ASP A 53 5.56 -5.53 -5.23
CA ASP A 53 5.50 -4.17 -4.67
C ASP A 53 5.75 -4.15 -3.15
N VAL A 54 5.35 -5.21 -2.43
CA VAL A 54 5.58 -5.33 -0.99
C VAL A 54 7.06 -5.54 -0.70
N LEU A 55 7.75 -6.33 -1.52
CA LEU A 55 9.19 -6.56 -1.39
C LEU A 55 9.98 -5.27 -1.67
N SER A 56 9.58 -4.47 -2.66
CA SER A 56 10.21 -3.17 -2.93
C SER A 56 10.00 -2.18 -1.78
N LEU A 57 8.81 -2.17 -1.16
CA LEU A 57 8.46 -1.23 -0.08
C LEU A 57 9.08 -1.58 1.29
N PHE A 58 9.31 -2.87 1.57
CA PHE A 58 9.91 -3.34 2.82
C PHE A 58 11.36 -3.83 2.67
N GLY A 59 11.88 -3.82 1.45
CA GLY A 59 13.24 -4.23 1.15
C GLY A 59 14.27 -3.36 1.85
N PRO A 60 15.51 -3.86 2.01
CA PRO A 60 16.61 -3.04 2.51
C PRO A 60 16.86 -1.88 1.54
N ALA A 61 16.99 -0.67 2.08
CA ALA A 61 17.54 0.45 1.30
C ALA A 61 19.07 0.33 1.24
N ALA A 62 19.65 0.89 0.17
CA ALA A 62 21.09 1.04 0.08
C ALA A 62 21.63 1.82 1.30
N PRO A 63 22.69 1.35 1.97
CA PRO A 63 23.19 1.97 3.20
C PRO A 63 23.92 3.31 2.99
N GLY A 64 23.99 3.82 1.75
CA GLY A 64 24.67 5.06 1.40
C GLY A 64 24.14 5.64 0.09
N THR A 65 24.80 6.70 -0.38
CA THR A 65 24.49 7.34 -1.67
C THR A 65 24.57 6.30 -2.79
N VAL A 66 23.48 6.14 -3.52
CA VAL A 66 23.44 5.26 -4.70
C VAL A 66 24.09 6.02 -5.85
N HIS A 67 25.23 5.53 -6.32
CA HIS A 67 25.85 5.98 -7.56
C HIS A 67 25.23 5.20 -8.71
N ASP A 68 24.32 5.84 -9.43
CA ASP A 68 23.66 5.27 -10.59
C ASP A 68 24.32 5.75 -11.88
N ASP A 69 25.52 5.24 -12.14
CA ASP A 69 26.31 5.60 -13.33
C ASP A 69 25.63 5.16 -14.65
N HIS A 70 24.63 4.28 -14.55
CA HIS A 70 23.94 3.69 -15.70
C HIS A 70 22.49 4.16 -15.89
N GLY A 71 21.95 4.94 -14.94
CA GLY A 71 20.58 5.45 -14.98
C GLY A 71 19.52 4.35 -14.86
N ASP A 72 19.89 3.18 -14.31
CA ASP A 72 19.03 2.00 -14.23
C ASP A 72 18.41 1.79 -12.85
N GLN A 73 18.74 2.67 -11.89
CA GLN A 73 18.14 2.67 -10.57
C GLN A 73 16.80 3.41 -10.64
N ASP A 74 15.77 2.67 -11.00
CA ASP A 74 14.37 3.09 -10.88
C ASP A 74 13.68 2.29 -9.78
N GLY A 75 12.90 2.95 -8.93
CA GLY A 75 12.20 2.28 -7.85
C GLY A 75 11.69 3.18 -6.73
N ILE A 76 10.72 2.64 -5.99
CA ILE A 76 10.15 3.30 -4.82
C ILE A 76 11.16 3.19 -3.66
N ILE A 77 11.44 4.31 -2.99
CA ILE A 77 12.25 4.31 -1.77
C ILE A 77 11.56 3.45 -0.71
N PRO A 78 12.26 2.48 -0.08
CA PRO A 78 11.66 1.65 0.95
C PRO A 78 11.12 2.48 2.12
N LEU A 79 9.93 2.12 2.61
CA LEU A 79 9.20 2.88 3.63
C LEU A 79 10.03 3.12 4.90
N GLY A 80 10.77 2.11 5.32
CA GLY A 80 11.64 2.19 6.50
C GLY A 80 12.81 3.16 6.32
N ALA A 81 13.29 3.34 5.09
CA ALA A 81 14.39 4.25 4.78
C ALA A 81 13.95 5.70 4.83
N THR A 82 12.78 6.03 4.26
CA THR A 82 12.15 7.35 4.37
C THR A 82 11.90 7.74 5.83
N ILE A 83 11.35 6.82 6.64
CA ILE A 83 11.15 7.09 8.07
C ILE A 83 12.49 7.33 8.78
N ALA A 84 13.50 6.52 8.48
CA ALA A 84 14.82 6.64 9.08
C ALA A 84 15.55 7.94 8.69
N SER A 85 15.45 8.38 7.43
CA SER A 85 16.09 9.62 6.97
C SER A 85 15.54 10.84 7.71
N TRP A 86 14.21 10.98 7.81
CA TRP A 86 13.58 12.07 8.57
C TRP A 86 13.93 12.03 10.05
N ALA A 87 13.91 10.85 10.67
CA ALA A 87 14.25 10.71 12.07
C ALA A 87 15.71 11.11 12.36
N ARG A 88 16.65 10.76 11.46
CA ARG A 88 18.06 11.18 11.56
C ARG A 88 18.22 12.67 11.35
N LEU A 89 17.63 13.24 10.29
CA LEU A 89 17.70 14.67 10.00
C LEU A 89 17.23 15.51 11.20
N ILE A 90 16.08 15.15 11.78
CA ILE A 90 15.51 15.87 12.93
C ILE A 90 16.38 15.67 14.17
N ALA A 91 16.87 14.46 14.43
CA ALA A 91 17.77 14.19 15.55
C ALA A 91 19.07 15.01 15.46
N GLU A 92 19.68 15.07 14.28
CA GLU A 92 20.90 15.86 14.00
C GLU A 92 20.65 17.35 14.21
N GLN A 93 19.57 17.90 13.65
CA GLN A 93 19.27 19.34 13.76
C GLN A 93 18.85 19.76 15.17
N THR A 94 18.22 18.87 15.95
CA THR A 94 17.79 19.15 17.31
C THR A 94 18.83 18.76 18.38
N GLY A 95 19.91 18.08 17.99
CA GLY A 95 20.89 17.51 18.92
C GLY A 95 20.31 16.42 19.84
N GLN A 96 19.18 15.80 19.47
CA GLN A 96 18.54 14.75 20.26
C GLN A 96 19.13 13.37 19.95
N CYS A 97 19.25 12.51 20.96
CA CYS A 97 19.62 11.12 20.73
C CYS A 97 18.47 10.33 20.09
N LEU A 98 18.70 9.83 18.88
CA LEU A 98 17.80 8.90 18.22
C LEU A 98 17.94 7.51 18.88
N VAL A 99 16.81 6.88 19.23
CA VAL A 99 16.81 5.46 19.61
C VAL A 99 17.04 4.66 18.33
N THR A 100 18.24 4.14 18.17
CA THR A 100 18.69 3.52 16.91
C THR A 100 18.17 2.08 16.78
N GLY A 101 17.88 1.68 15.54
CA GLY A 101 17.83 0.27 15.14
C GLY A 101 16.47 -0.27 14.72
N THR A 102 15.36 0.44 14.95
CA THR A 102 14.03 -0.03 14.51
C THR A 102 13.19 1.09 13.92
N VAL A 103 12.38 0.75 12.90
CA VAL A 103 11.40 1.68 12.29
C VAL A 103 10.39 2.18 13.34
N GLY A 104 9.97 1.30 14.26
CA GLY A 104 9.09 1.68 15.37
C GLY A 104 9.70 2.73 16.29
N GLY A 105 10.99 2.60 16.62
CA GLY A 105 11.71 3.61 17.39
C GLY A 105 11.81 4.96 16.68
N HIS A 106 12.06 4.95 15.38
CA HIS A 106 12.07 6.18 14.56
C HIS A 106 10.68 6.85 14.52
N LEU A 107 9.60 6.10 14.31
CA LEU A 107 8.24 6.66 14.34
C LEU A 107 7.87 7.22 15.70
N GLN A 108 8.23 6.53 16.78
CA GLN A 108 8.02 7.02 18.14
C GLN A 108 8.77 8.33 18.37
N PHE A 109 10.00 8.45 17.88
CA PHE A 109 10.77 9.70 17.93
C PHE A 109 10.08 10.82 17.15
N LEU A 110 9.67 10.57 15.90
CA LEU A 110 9.00 11.57 15.05
C LEU A 110 7.66 12.05 15.63
N ALA A 111 6.91 11.17 16.29
CA ALA A 111 5.63 11.50 16.91
C ALA A 111 5.76 12.23 18.26
N ARG A 112 6.96 12.30 18.86
CA ARG A 112 7.16 13.01 20.13
C ARG A 112 7.02 14.52 19.94
N ARG A 113 6.34 15.17 20.89
CA ARG A 113 6.01 16.61 20.83
C ARG A 113 7.20 17.53 20.51
N PRO A 114 8.40 17.35 21.09
CA PRO A 114 9.54 18.21 20.77
C PRO A 114 10.02 18.08 19.32
N ALA A 115 10.18 16.84 18.83
CA ALA A 115 10.62 16.56 17.46
C ALA A 115 9.56 17.03 16.45
N PHE A 116 8.29 16.72 16.71
CA PHE A 116 7.18 17.13 15.87
C PHE A 116 7.05 18.66 15.79
N ALA A 117 7.06 19.35 16.93
CA ALA A 117 6.92 20.81 16.97
C ALA A 117 8.09 21.51 16.26
N PHE A 118 9.30 20.96 16.34
CA PHE A 118 10.44 21.45 15.57
C PHE A 118 10.22 21.26 14.06
N ALA A 119 9.85 20.06 13.63
CA ALA A 119 9.74 19.69 12.22
C ALA A 119 8.71 20.53 11.45
N ILE A 120 7.54 20.79 12.03
CA ILE A 120 6.46 21.54 11.34
C ILE A 120 6.79 23.02 11.07
N LEU A 121 7.80 23.56 11.75
CA LEU A 121 8.26 24.94 11.58
C LEU A 121 9.36 25.09 10.52
N GLN A 122 9.90 23.97 10.01
CA GLN A 122 11.04 24.01 9.10
C GLN A 122 10.66 24.39 7.67
N PRO A 123 11.64 24.85 6.84
CA PRO A 123 11.41 25.13 5.43
C PRO A 123 11.02 23.90 4.61
N TRP A 124 11.52 22.73 4.99
CA TRP A 124 11.27 21.43 4.34
C TRP A 124 10.02 20.71 4.89
N ALA A 125 9.23 21.36 5.75
CA ALA A 125 8.12 20.70 6.45
C ALA A 125 7.02 20.16 5.50
N ASP A 126 6.83 20.81 4.35
CA ASP A 126 5.86 20.36 3.32
C ASP A 126 6.31 19.04 2.67
N GLU A 127 7.59 18.91 2.35
CA GLU A 127 8.20 17.69 1.81
C GLU A 127 8.13 16.54 2.82
N TYR A 128 8.48 16.82 4.09
CA TYR A 128 8.33 15.87 5.18
C TYR A 128 6.88 15.38 5.32
N ALA A 129 5.91 16.29 5.27
CA ALA A 129 4.50 15.93 5.37
C ALA A 129 4.02 15.11 4.17
N ALA A 130 4.50 15.42 2.96
CA ALA A 130 4.17 14.70 1.73
C ALA A 130 4.74 13.27 1.77
N GLU A 131 6.02 13.11 2.07
CA GLU A 131 6.66 11.79 2.11
C GLU A 131 6.06 10.89 3.21
N ILE A 132 5.76 11.44 4.39
CA ILE A 132 5.06 10.67 5.44
C ILE A 132 3.65 10.30 5.01
N ALA A 133 2.96 11.15 4.25
CA ALA A 133 1.65 10.83 3.71
C ALA A 133 1.72 9.68 2.69
N ASP A 134 2.74 9.68 1.82
CA ASP A 134 2.98 8.59 0.86
C ASP A 134 3.29 7.28 1.60
N VAL A 135 4.16 7.33 2.61
CA VAL A 135 4.48 6.16 3.44
C VAL A 135 3.21 5.61 4.12
N HIS A 136 2.37 6.49 4.68
CA HIS A 136 1.11 6.13 5.31
C HIS A 136 0.11 5.53 4.32
N GLN A 137 -0.01 6.10 3.12
CA GLN A 137 -0.87 5.59 2.06
C GLN A 137 -0.43 4.20 1.61
N HIS A 138 0.86 3.99 1.39
CA HIS A 138 1.40 2.69 1.02
C HIS A 138 1.20 1.64 2.12
N ALA A 139 1.54 1.95 3.37
CA ALA A 139 1.34 1.05 4.50
C ALA A 139 -0.14 0.70 4.69
N THR A 140 -1.04 1.68 4.64
CA THR A 140 -2.49 1.47 4.79
C THR A 140 -3.08 0.66 3.63
N ARG A 141 -2.57 0.88 2.42
CA ARG A 141 -2.96 0.07 1.25
C ARG A 141 -2.58 -1.38 1.53
N LEU A 142 -1.36 -1.65 1.95
CA LEU A 142 -0.85 -3.01 2.16
C LEU A 142 -1.45 -3.73 3.36
N SER A 143 -1.80 -3.01 4.43
CA SER A 143 -2.33 -3.61 5.66
C SER A 143 -3.70 -4.28 5.50
N ARG A 144 -4.43 -4.00 4.40
CA ARG A 144 -5.79 -4.51 4.13
C ARG A 144 -6.77 -4.30 5.30
N THR A 145 -6.52 -3.31 6.16
CA THR A 145 -7.42 -2.95 7.27
C THR A 145 -8.76 -2.42 6.80
N ARG A 146 -8.81 -1.94 5.55
CA ARG A 146 -10.03 -1.52 4.88
C ARG A 146 -10.35 -2.52 3.76
N PRO A 147 -11.58 -3.04 3.68
CA PRO A 147 -11.99 -3.89 2.57
C PRO A 147 -11.77 -3.15 1.25
N ARG A 148 -10.98 -3.73 0.35
CA ARG A 148 -10.81 -3.15 -0.98
C ARG A 148 -12.00 -3.49 -1.85
N ARG A 149 -12.37 -2.53 -2.68
CA ARG A 149 -13.33 -2.70 -3.76
C ARG A 149 -12.55 -2.80 -5.08
N THR A 150 -12.73 -3.90 -5.79
CA THR A 150 -12.12 -4.14 -7.10
C THR A 150 -13.23 -4.09 -8.16
N PRO A 151 -13.21 -3.14 -9.11
CA PRO A 151 -14.15 -3.15 -10.21
C PRO A 151 -13.92 -4.39 -11.07
N MET A 152 -15.01 -5.02 -11.50
CA MET A 152 -15.00 -6.17 -12.39
C MET A 152 -15.24 -5.69 -13.83
N GLN A 153 -14.69 -6.42 -14.80
CA GLN A 153 -14.67 -5.98 -16.20
C GLN A 153 -15.92 -6.37 -16.99
N MET A 154 -16.74 -7.29 -16.47
CA MET A 154 -17.98 -7.69 -17.13
C MET A 154 -19.16 -6.77 -16.79
N PRO A 155 -20.09 -6.56 -17.74
CA PRO A 155 -21.36 -5.90 -17.46
C PRO A 155 -22.20 -6.77 -16.51
N CYS A 156 -23.03 -6.11 -15.70
CA CYS A 156 -23.96 -6.78 -14.81
C CYS A 156 -25.03 -7.53 -15.62
N PRO A 157 -25.28 -8.82 -15.34
CA PRO A 157 -26.25 -9.61 -16.13
C PRO A 157 -27.71 -9.14 -16.00
N ALA A 158 -28.06 -8.33 -14.99
CA ALA A 158 -29.43 -7.83 -14.83
C ALA A 158 -29.66 -6.43 -15.40
N CYS A 159 -28.68 -5.53 -15.28
CA CYS A 159 -28.83 -4.14 -15.71
C CYS A 159 -27.91 -3.72 -16.86
N ASP A 160 -27.05 -4.62 -17.32
CA ASP A 160 -26.08 -4.44 -18.42
C ASP A 160 -25.03 -3.32 -18.20
N MET A 161 -24.94 -2.80 -16.98
CA MET A 161 -23.98 -1.74 -16.62
C MET A 161 -22.64 -2.33 -16.15
N LEU A 162 -21.53 -1.64 -16.46
CA LEU A 162 -20.17 -1.95 -15.95
C LEU A 162 -19.99 -1.50 -14.49
N SER A 163 -20.77 -2.11 -13.60
CA SER A 163 -20.92 -1.70 -12.21
C SER A 163 -20.73 -2.84 -11.21
N LEU A 164 -20.22 -3.99 -11.67
CA LEU A 164 -19.88 -5.10 -10.78
C LEU A 164 -18.61 -4.78 -10.00
N VAL A 165 -18.64 -4.99 -8.68
CA VAL A 165 -17.52 -4.72 -7.78
C VAL A 165 -17.36 -5.91 -6.84
N ARG A 166 -16.12 -6.39 -6.70
CA ARG A 166 -15.75 -7.36 -5.66
C ARG A 166 -15.20 -6.63 -4.44
N GLN A 167 -15.78 -6.88 -3.28
CA GLN A 167 -15.20 -6.45 -2.01
C GLN A 167 -14.44 -7.60 -1.34
N ASP A 168 -13.29 -7.33 -0.73
CA ASP A 168 -12.48 -8.36 -0.05
C ASP A 168 -13.33 -9.19 0.93
N GLY A 169 -13.31 -10.51 0.75
CA GLY A 169 -14.07 -11.46 1.59
C GLY A 169 -15.58 -11.48 1.37
N ARG A 170 -16.08 -10.82 0.30
CA ARG A 170 -17.51 -10.79 -0.06
C ARG A 170 -17.73 -11.27 -1.49
N ASP A 171 -19.00 -11.56 -1.79
CA ASP A 171 -19.47 -11.80 -3.14
C ASP A 171 -19.37 -10.53 -4.00
N ILE A 172 -19.47 -10.70 -5.32
CA ILE A 172 -19.42 -9.63 -6.31
C ILE A 172 -20.80 -8.99 -6.38
N GLU A 173 -20.91 -7.69 -6.12
CA GLU A 173 -22.17 -6.96 -6.11
C GLU A 173 -22.23 -5.94 -7.25
N CYS A 174 -23.43 -5.71 -7.78
CA CYS A 174 -23.67 -4.57 -8.66
C CYS A 174 -23.94 -3.32 -7.82
N VAL A 175 -23.17 -2.24 -8.03
CA VAL A 175 -23.33 -0.99 -7.28
C VAL A 175 -24.31 0.01 -7.91
N THR A 176 -24.93 -0.33 -9.05
CA THR A 176 -25.96 0.50 -9.68
C THR A 176 -27.19 0.62 -8.78
N PRO A 177 -27.65 1.84 -8.45
CA PRO A 177 -28.85 2.02 -7.64
C PRO A 177 -30.05 1.27 -8.20
N GLY A 178 -30.71 0.46 -7.36
CA GLY A 178 -31.87 -0.35 -7.75
C GLY A 178 -31.52 -1.71 -8.37
N CYS A 179 -30.24 -1.97 -8.68
CA CYS A 179 -29.78 -3.31 -9.05
C CYS A 179 -29.28 -4.04 -7.81
N SER A 180 -29.83 -5.23 -7.53
CA SER A 180 -29.47 -6.05 -6.36
C SER A 180 -28.75 -7.34 -6.74
N VAL A 181 -28.05 -7.35 -7.88
CA VAL A 181 -27.30 -8.53 -8.32
C VAL A 181 -26.14 -8.78 -7.37
N LEU A 182 -26.09 -10.03 -6.90
CA LEU A 182 -24.99 -10.59 -6.12
C LEU A 182 -24.54 -11.86 -6.84
N MET A 183 -23.25 -11.97 -7.13
CA MET A 183 -22.64 -13.09 -7.83
C MET A 183 -21.52 -13.68 -6.99
N ARG A 184 -21.50 -15.00 -6.84
CA ARG A 184 -20.33 -15.65 -6.23
C ARG A 184 -19.15 -15.55 -7.20
N PRO A 185 -17.90 -15.59 -6.70
CA PRO A 185 -16.72 -15.58 -7.56
C PRO A 185 -16.76 -16.64 -8.67
N GLY A 186 -17.20 -17.87 -8.36
CA GLY A 186 -17.30 -18.94 -9.35
C GLY A 186 -18.36 -18.70 -10.44
N ASP A 187 -19.47 -18.03 -10.11
CA ASP A 187 -20.51 -17.69 -11.08
C ASP A 187 -20.02 -16.60 -12.04
N TYR A 188 -19.22 -15.66 -11.52
CA TYR A 188 -18.54 -14.65 -12.33
C TYR A 188 -17.54 -15.29 -13.30
N ASP A 189 -16.66 -16.16 -12.79
CA ASP A 189 -15.64 -16.81 -13.63
C ASP A 189 -16.28 -17.62 -14.76
N TRP A 190 -17.31 -18.42 -14.45
CA TRP A 190 -18.08 -19.16 -15.46
C TRP A 190 -18.70 -18.25 -16.51
N ARG A 191 -19.23 -17.09 -16.10
CA ARG A 191 -19.85 -16.13 -17.01
C ARG A 191 -18.80 -15.45 -17.92
N VAL A 192 -17.59 -15.17 -17.41
CA VAL A 192 -16.47 -14.70 -18.24
C VAL A 192 -16.17 -15.72 -19.34
N GLU A 193 -16.05 -17.00 -18.97
CA GLU A 193 -15.76 -18.07 -19.93
C GLU A 193 -16.82 -18.15 -21.03
N GLN A 194 -18.10 -18.01 -20.69
CA GLN A 194 -19.18 -17.98 -21.69
C GLN A 194 -19.05 -16.81 -22.66
N ILE A 195 -18.83 -15.59 -22.16
CA ILE A 195 -18.72 -14.40 -23.02
C ILE A 195 -17.50 -14.51 -23.94
N LEU A 196 -16.37 -15.00 -23.43
CA LEU A 196 -15.19 -15.21 -24.26
C LEU A 196 -15.46 -16.25 -25.36
N ALA A 197 -16.13 -17.35 -25.05
CA ALA A 197 -16.50 -18.36 -26.05
C ALA A 197 -17.48 -17.82 -27.11
N GLU A 198 -18.43 -16.96 -26.71
CA GLU A 198 -19.35 -16.29 -27.63
C GLU A 198 -18.62 -15.34 -28.59
N LEU A 199 -17.62 -14.59 -28.08
CA LEU A 199 -16.79 -13.69 -28.89
C LEU A 199 -15.87 -14.43 -29.85
N GLU A 200 -15.38 -15.62 -29.48
CA GLU A 200 -14.55 -16.46 -30.36
C GLU A 200 -15.37 -17.10 -31.49
N ALA A 201 -16.68 -17.28 -31.30
CA ALA A 201 -17.57 -17.90 -32.29
C ALA A 201 -18.19 -16.90 -33.29
N ALA A 202 -18.05 -15.60 -33.04
CA ALA A 202 -18.61 -14.51 -33.86
C ALA A 202 -17.60 -14.01 -34.92
#